data_AF-A0A9D6Z5Z5-F1
#
_entry.id   AF-A0A9D6Z5Z5-F1
#
_cell.length_a   1.000
_cell.length_b   1.000
_cell.length_c   1.000
_cell.angle_alpha   90.00
_cell.angle_beta   90.00
_cell.angle_gamma   90.00
#
_symmetry.space_group_name_H-M   'P 1'
#
loop_
_entity.id
_entity.type
_entity.pdbx_description
1 polymer ?
#
loop_
_entity_poly.entity_id
_entity_poly.type
_entity_poly.pdbx_seq_one_letter_code
_entity_poly.pdbx_strand_id
1 'polypeptide(L)'
;MRTISAAALFFLLLTPLAWAGETAPFDPEQPFQQGFSTSVLRSLLNGALDVFEDHLEITGNIIPDEVKGDRRGNLRLKFYPEGKSKSDQHHQAEGWFRLDPDRALQEFHFRFQSPEEPAKNFSRHNSDVL
;
A
#
# COMPACT_ATOMS: atom_id res chain seq x y z
N MET A 1 -33.50 -61.77 9.61
CA MET A 1 -32.64 -60.83 10.35
C MET A 1 -31.30 -61.52 10.57
N ARG A 2 -30.24 -61.07 9.89
CA ARG A 2 -28.87 -61.58 10.08
C ARG A 2 -28.06 -60.44 10.68
N THR A 3 -27.74 -60.56 11.95
CA THR A 3 -26.85 -59.64 12.66
C THR A 3 -25.45 -59.80 12.10
N ILE A 4 -24.97 -58.81 11.35
CA ILE A 4 -23.57 -58.75 10.93
C ILE A 4 -22.77 -58.29 12.14
N SER A 5 -21.94 -59.23 12.60
CA SER A 5 -21.18 -59.19 13.85
C SER A 5 -20.21 -57.99 13.89
N ALA A 6 -20.26 -57.22 14.98
CA ALA A 6 -19.43 -56.04 15.26
C ALA A 6 -17.90 -56.30 15.26
N ALA A 7 -17.48 -57.56 15.10
CA ALA A 7 -16.07 -57.96 15.03
C ALA A 7 -15.34 -57.45 13.78
N ALA A 8 -16.05 -57.16 12.68
CA ALA A 8 -15.41 -56.65 11.46
C ALA A 8 -14.97 -55.18 11.57
N LEU A 9 -15.60 -54.39 12.44
CA LEU A 9 -15.29 -52.96 12.59
C LEU A 9 -14.04 -52.74 13.45
N PHE A 10 -13.73 -53.66 14.37
CA PHE A 10 -12.58 -53.52 15.28
C PHE A 10 -11.25 -53.86 14.60
N PHE A 11 -11.26 -54.68 13.55
CA PHE A 11 -10.05 -55.01 12.78
C PHE A 11 -9.59 -53.91 11.82
N LEU A 12 -10.44 -52.93 11.50
CA LEU A 12 -10.07 -51.77 10.68
C LEU A 12 -9.38 -50.65 11.48
N LEU A 13 -9.39 -50.71 12.81
CA LEU A 13 -8.78 -49.70 13.69
C LEU A 13 -7.39 -50.08 14.23
N LEU A 14 -6.93 -51.31 13.96
CA LEU A 14 -5.66 -51.84 14.44
C LEU A 14 -4.58 -51.97 13.37
N THR A 15 -4.80 -51.46 12.15
CA THR A 15 -3.69 -51.25 11.23
C THR A 15 -2.90 -50.04 11.71
N PRO A 16 -1.67 -50.19 12.24
CA PRO A 16 -0.78 -49.04 12.26
C PRO A 16 -0.65 -48.61 10.80
N LEU A 17 -1.00 -47.35 10.49
CA LEU A 17 -0.45 -46.73 9.29
C LEU A 17 1.06 -46.70 9.51
N ALA A 18 1.73 -47.76 9.06
CA ALA A 18 3.16 -47.83 8.95
C ALA A 18 3.57 -46.90 7.81
N TRP A 19 3.51 -45.59 8.06
CA TRP A 19 4.23 -44.55 7.31
C TRP A 19 5.42 -44.13 8.17
N ALA A 20 6.22 -45.13 8.54
CA ALA A 20 7.54 -44.99 9.13
C ALA A 20 8.59 -45.40 8.08
N GLY A 21 8.51 -44.80 6.90
CA GLY A 21 9.45 -45.02 5.80
C GLY A 21 9.52 -43.75 4.98
N GLU A 22 10.56 -42.94 5.26
CA GLU A 22 10.92 -41.71 4.56
C GLU A 22 9.81 -40.63 4.53
N THR A 23 9.57 -40.00 5.67
CA THR A 23 9.16 -38.60 5.61
C THR A 23 10.35 -37.85 5.00
N ALA A 24 10.25 -37.47 3.72
CA ALA A 24 11.03 -36.36 3.22
C ALA A 24 10.93 -35.24 4.27
N PRO A 25 12.06 -34.63 4.70
CA PRO A 25 12.00 -33.63 5.75
C PRO A 25 10.94 -32.61 5.36
N PHE A 26 9.93 -32.45 6.21
CA PHE A 26 8.89 -31.45 6.00
C PHE A 26 9.63 -30.11 5.94
N ASP A 27 9.75 -29.57 4.74
CA ASP A 27 10.37 -28.29 4.49
C ASP A 27 9.25 -27.25 4.44
N PRO A 28 9.08 -26.44 5.50
CA PRO A 28 8.07 -25.39 5.52
C PRO A 28 8.31 -24.34 4.43
N GLU A 29 9.53 -24.27 3.87
CA GLU A 29 9.88 -23.38 2.77
C GLU A 29 9.49 -23.94 1.41
N GLN A 30 9.22 -25.23 1.25
CA GLN A 30 8.87 -25.87 -0.02
C GLN A 30 7.71 -25.17 -0.78
N PRO A 31 6.59 -24.77 -0.13
CA PRO A 31 5.55 -23.98 -0.80
C PRO A 31 5.98 -22.55 -1.16
N PHE A 32 6.99 -21.98 -0.50
CA PHE A 32 7.57 -20.68 -0.90
C PHE A 32 8.56 -20.85 -2.07
N GLN A 33 9.34 -21.94 -2.06
CA GLN A 33 10.26 -22.32 -3.15
C GLN A 33 9.50 -22.66 -4.44
N GLN A 34 8.29 -23.23 -4.34
CA GLN A 34 7.45 -23.58 -5.49
C GLN A 34 6.38 -22.53 -5.81
N GLY A 35 5.87 -21.81 -4.81
CA GLY A 35 4.71 -20.93 -4.91
C GLY A 35 5.04 -19.47 -5.24
N PHE A 36 6.21 -18.96 -4.84
CA PHE A 36 6.68 -17.64 -5.28
C PHE A 36 7.53 -17.76 -6.54
N SER A 37 6.86 -18.19 -7.62
CA SER A 37 7.47 -18.08 -8.94
C SER A 37 7.73 -16.61 -9.28
N THR A 38 8.79 -16.35 -10.03
CA THR A 38 9.15 -15.00 -10.50
C THR A 38 7.99 -14.30 -11.22
N SER A 39 7.09 -15.05 -11.87
CA SER A 39 5.91 -14.50 -12.53
C SER A 39 4.85 -14.01 -11.54
N VAL A 40 4.59 -14.72 -10.45
CA VAL A 40 3.66 -14.29 -9.40
C VAL A 40 4.20 -13.03 -8.71
N LEU A 41 5.49 -13.02 -8.36
CA LEU A 41 6.14 -11.83 -7.80
C LEU A 41 6.06 -10.62 -8.73
N ARG A 42 6.33 -10.82 -10.03
CA ARG A 42 6.19 -9.75 -11.04
C ARG A 42 4.76 -9.26 -11.16
N SER A 43 3.78 -10.15 -11.18
CA SER A 43 2.37 -9.75 -11.26
C SER A 43 1.91 -8.96 -10.03
N LEU A 44 2.34 -9.38 -8.84
CA LEU A 44 2.06 -8.64 -7.59
C LEU A 44 2.75 -7.28 -7.58
N LEU A 45 4.01 -7.23 -8.00
CA LEU A 45 4.75 -5.98 -8.07
C LEU A 45 4.12 -5.01 -9.08
N ASN A 46 3.75 -5.49 -10.26
CA ASN A 46 3.09 -4.68 -11.27
C ASN A 46 1.73 -4.19 -10.76
N GLY A 47 0.91 -5.06 -10.16
CA GLY A 47 -0.36 -4.65 -9.58
C GLY A 47 -0.20 -3.62 -8.45
N ALA A 48 0.83 -3.75 -7.62
CA ALA A 48 1.15 -2.75 -6.61
C ALA A 48 1.59 -1.42 -7.23
N LEU A 49 2.44 -1.46 -8.26
CA LEU A 49 2.89 -0.27 -8.99
C LEU A 49 1.73 0.44 -9.67
N ASP A 50 0.80 -0.28 -10.30
CA ASP A 50 -0.40 0.30 -10.92
C ASP A 50 -1.27 1.04 -9.89
N VAL A 51 -1.46 0.46 -8.70
CA VAL A 51 -2.20 1.10 -7.61
C VAL A 51 -1.46 2.34 -7.10
N PHE A 52 -0.14 2.25 -6.90
CA PHE A 52 0.66 3.40 -6.50
C PHE A 52 0.65 4.50 -7.55
N GLU A 53 0.74 4.14 -8.82
CA GLU A 53 0.67 5.10 -9.92
C GLU A 53 -0.69 5.78 -9.95
N ASP A 54 -1.80 5.08 -9.72
CA ASP A 54 -3.13 5.71 -9.68
C ASP A 54 -3.33 6.57 -8.42
N HIS A 55 -2.72 6.24 -7.28
CA HIS A 55 -3.02 6.92 -6.01
C HIS A 55 -1.97 7.95 -5.57
N LEU A 56 -0.75 7.91 -6.13
CA LEU A 56 0.33 8.81 -5.75
C LEU A 56 0.83 9.64 -6.93
N GLU A 57 1.19 10.87 -6.64
CA GLU A 57 1.95 11.74 -7.52
C GLU A 57 3.07 12.39 -6.71
N ILE A 58 4.32 12.13 -7.11
CA ILE A 58 5.50 12.73 -6.50
C ILE A 58 6.17 13.58 -7.56
N THR A 59 6.27 14.88 -7.30
CA THR A 59 6.98 15.83 -8.16
C THR A 59 8.05 16.53 -7.33
N GLY A 60 9.27 16.58 -7.82
CA GLY A 60 10.33 17.34 -7.18
C GLY A 60 11.16 18.07 -8.22
N ASN A 61 11.59 19.27 -7.89
CA ASN A 61 12.55 20.01 -8.71
C ASN A 61 13.69 20.49 -7.82
N ILE A 62 14.90 20.39 -8.34
CA ILE A 62 16.09 20.99 -7.75
C ILE A 62 16.52 22.04 -8.75
N ILE A 63 16.54 23.30 -8.30
CA ILE A 63 16.99 24.43 -9.11
C ILE A 63 18.46 24.66 -8.70
N PRO A 64 19.43 24.22 -9.51
CA PRO A 64 20.81 24.63 -9.31
C PRO A 64 20.94 26.10 -9.73
N ASP A 65 21.23 27.00 -8.79
CA ASP A 65 21.62 28.36 -9.18
C ASP A 65 23.05 28.32 -9.75
N GLU A 66 23.23 28.83 -10.96
CA GLU A 66 24.51 28.89 -11.69
C GLU A 66 25.55 29.80 -10.99
N VAL A 67 25.11 30.61 -10.02
CA VAL A 67 25.94 31.57 -9.31
C VAL A 67 25.96 31.23 -7.82
N LYS A 68 27.10 30.71 -7.35
CA LYS A 68 27.49 30.57 -5.93
C LYS A 68 26.64 29.61 -5.08
N GLY A 69 26.41 28.39 -5.53
CA GLY A 69 26.10 27.24 -4.64
C GLY A 69 24.81 27.30 -3.82
N ASP A 70 23.96 28.32 -4.03
CA ASP A 70 22.60 28.36 -3.49
C ASP A 70 21.79 27.22 -4.14
N ARG A 71 21.36 26.26 -3.32
CA ARG A 71 20.54 25.14 -3.80
C ARG A 71 19.14 25.31 -3.27
N ARG A 72 18.20 25.49 -4.19
CA ARG A 72 16.78 25.52 -3.88
C ARG A 72 16.12 24.27 -4.44
N GLY A 73 15.20 23.71 -3.68
CA GLY A 73 14.41 22.61 -4.16
C GLY A 73 13.03 22.60 -3.56
N ASN A 74 12.14 21.92 -4.26
CA ASN A 74 10.82 21.62 -3.78
C ASN A 74 10.51 20.13 -3.98
N LEU A 75 9.69 19.61 -3.08
CA LEU A 75 9.13 18.26 -3.17
C LEU A 75 7.64 18.37 -2.89
N ARG A 76 6.83 17.83 -3.79
CA ARG A 76 5.38 17.78 -3.65
C ARG A 76 4.93 16.33 -3.77
N LEU A 77 4.19 15.89 -2.78
CA LEU A 77 3.47 14.63 -2.73
C LEU A 77 1.98 14.93 -2.80
N LYS A 78 1.27 14.28 -3.72
CA LYS A 78 -0.20 14.21 -3.68
C LYS A 78 -0.62 12.76 -3.51
N PHE A 79 -1.63 12.55 -2.67
CA PHE A 79 -2.27 11.27 -2.44
C PHE A 79 -3.76 11.37 -2.77
N TYR A 80 -4.22 10.55 -3.70
CA TYR A 80 -5.58 10.49 -4.22
C TYR A 80 -6.27 9.27 -3.59
N PRO A 81 -7.11 9.42 -2.56
CA PRO A 81 -7.68 8.28 -1.84
C PRO A 81 -8.54 7.36 -2.71
N GLU A 82 -9.21 7.94 -3.71
CA GLU A 82 -10.09 7.23 -4.65
C GLU A 82 -9.37 6.82 -5.95
N GLY A 83 -8.11 7.23 -6.11
CA GLY A 83 -7.36 7.14 -7.35
C GLY A 83 -7.56 8.36 -8.27
N LYS A 84 -6.49 8.77 -8.95
CA LYS A 84 -6.48 9.87 -9.93
C LYS A 84 -7.47 9.64 -11.07
N SER A 85 -7.70 8.38 -11.42
CA SER A 85 -8.66 8.00 -12.46
C SER A 85 -10.13 8.27 -12.09
N LYS A 86 -10.46 8.38 -10.79
CA LYS A 86 -11.84 8.52 -10.31
C LYS A 86 -12.16 9.89 -9.72
N SER A 87 -11.18 10.55 -9.11
CA SER A 87 -11.40 11.82 -8.42
C SER A 87 -10.14 12.68 -8.43
N ASP A 88 -10.33 13.99 -8.60
CA ASP A 88 -9.28 14.99 -8.42
C ASP A 88 -9.08 15.34 -6.94
N GLN A 89 -9.89 14.80 -6.02
CA GLN A 89 -9.70 15.02 -4.58
C GLN A 89 -8.44 14.30 -4.09
N HIS A 90 -7.56 15.08 -3.47
CA HIS A 90 -6.30 14.59 -2.97
C HIS A 90 -5.86 15.32 -1.71
N HIS A 91 -5.05 14.64 -0.91
CA HIS A 91 -4.22 15.27 0.10
C HIS A 91 -2.91 15.67 -0.54
N GLN A 92 -2.39 16.85 -0.18
CA GLN A 92 -1.10 17.33 -0.68
C GLN A 92 -0.17 17.63 0.49
N ALA A 93 1.07 17.16 0.38
CA ALA A 93 2.19 17.59 1.20
C ALA A 93 3.24 18.23 0.29
N GLU A 94 3.71 19.41 0.65
CA GLU A 94 4.72 20.14 -0.10
C GLU A 94 5.81 20.64 0.83
N GLY A 95 7.06 20.45 0.42
CA GLY A 95 8.24 20.92 1.12
C GLY A 95 9.08 21.79 0.19
N TRP A 96 9.69 22.82 0.74
CA TRP A 96 10.70 23.64 0.07
C TRP A 96 11.93 23.74 0.95
N PHE A 97 13.09 23.77 0.32
CA PHE A 97 14.33 24.03 1.02
C PHE A 97 15.20 25.01 0.24
N ARG A 98 15.99 25.77 0.98
CA ARG A 98 17.06 26.60 0.46
C ARG A 98 18.32 26.38 1.27
N LEU A 99 19.41 26.11 0.59
CA LEU A 99 20.74 25.94 1.16
C LEU A 99 21.61 27.09 0.66
N ASP A 100 21.85 28.10 1.50
CA ASP A 100 22.79 29.18 1.23
C ASP A 100 24.20 28.73 1.67
N PRO A 101 25.22 28.72 0.79
CA PRO A 101 26.58 28.33 1.18
C PRO A 101 27.33 29.41 1.95
N ASP A 102 26.92 30.68 1.84
CA ASP A 102 27.59 31.83 2.46
C ASP A 102 26.95 32.20 3.82
N ARG A 103 25.73 31.72 4.08
CA ARG A 103 25.01 31.91 5.36
C ARG A 103 24.63 30.55 5.93
N ALA A 104 24.85 30.34 7.23
CA ALA A 104 24.36 29.14 7.94
C ALA A 104 22.81 29.00 8.00
N LEU A 105 22.08 29.82 7.24
CA LEU A 105 20.63 29.85 7.22
C LEU A 105 20.13 28.79 6.25
N GLN A 106 19.61 27.71 6.83
CA GLN A 106 18.88 26.68 6.14
C GLN A 106 17.39 27.00 6.26
N GLU A 107 16.75 27.34 5.15
CA GLU A 107 15.31 27.60 5.15
C GLU A 107 14.60 26.31 4.75
N PHE A 108 13.66 25.87 5.59
CA PHE A 108 12.77 24.76 5.30
C PHE A 108 11.34 25.20 5.51
N HIS A 109 10.50 24.96 4.51
CA HIS A 109 9.08 25.20 4.58
C HIS A 109 8.34 23.91 4.28
N PHE A 110 7.26 23.67 5.01
CA PHE A 110 6.38 22.53 4.81
C PHE A 110 4.94 22.99 4.83
N ARG A 111 4.14 22.45 3.92
CA ARG A 111 2.71 22.74 3.83
C ARG A 111 1.96 21.44 3.60
N PHE A 112 0.92 21.24 4.40
CA PHE A 112 -0.04 20.16 4.22
C PHE A 112 -1.40 20.75 3.84
N GLN A 113 -2.08 20.14 2.89
CA GLN A 113 -3.41 20.53 2.44
C GLN A 113 -4.29 19.28 2.38
N SER A 114 -5.44 19.35 3.03
CA SER A 114 -6.52 18.38 2.88
C SER A 114 -7.50 18.88 1.82
N PRO A 115 -8.18 17.97 1.11
CA PRO A 115 -9.25 18.37 0.20
C PRO A 115 -10.34 19.11 0.99
N GLU A 116 -10.84 20.21 0.44
CA GLU A 116 -11.95 20.93 1.05
C GLU A 116 -13.20 20.04 1.06
N GLU A 117 -13.84 19.91 2.23
CA GLU A 117 -15.16 19.28 2.27
C GLU A 117 -16.11 20.10 1.39
N PRO A 118 -16.89 19.46 0.50
CA PRO A 118 -17.83 20.20 -0.34
C PRO A 118 -18.76 20.98 0.57
N ALA A 119 -18.73 22.31 0.45
CA ALA A 119 -19.50 23.21 1.28
C ALA A 119 -20.96 22.74 1.31
N LYS A 120 -21.38 22.20 2.45
CA LYS A 120 -22.77 21.84 2.69
C LYS A 120 -23.53 23.15 2.69
N ASN A 121 -24.15 23.49 1.54
CA ASN A 121 -25.05 24.62 1.42
C ASN A 121 -26.19 24.41 2.41
N PHE A 122 -26.04 24.93 3.63
CA PHE A 122 -27.16 25.18 4.52
C PHE A 122 -27.98 26.26 3.84
N SER A 123 -28.91 25.82 2.99
CA SER A 123 -29.96 26.65 2.45
C SER A 123 -30.62 27.34 3.63
N ARG A 124 -30.39 28.65 3.77
CA ARG A 124 -31.11 29.51 4.71
C ARG A 124 -32.59 29.37 4.38
N HIS A 125 -33.27 28.51 5.13
CA HIS A 125 -34.72 28.52 5.19
C HIS A 125 -35.09 29.77 5.98
N ASN A 126 -35.30 30.89 5.28
CA ASN A 126 -35.99 32.06 5.82
C ASN A 126 -37.43 31.64 6.09
N SER A 127 -37.67 31.10 7.29
CA SER A 127 -38.99 31.09 7.89
C SER A 127 -39.14 32.40 8.67
N ASP A 128 -39.61 33.44 7.99
CA ASP A 128 -40.32 34.55 8.64
C ASP A 128 -41.52 34.89 7.77
N VAL A 129 -42.62 34.21 8.09
CA VAL A 129 -43.98 34.60 7.73
C VAL A 129 -44.67 34.99 9.03
N LEU A 130 -44.93 36.29 9.19
CA LEU A 130 -46.06 37.00 9.85
C LEU A 130 -45.61 38.32 10.48
#